data_AF-A0A538NV94-F1
#
_entry.id   AF-A0A538NV94-F1
#
_cell.length_a   1.000
_cell.length_b   1.000
_cell.length_c   1.000
_cell.angle_alpha   90.00
_cell.angle_beta   90.00
_cell.angle_gamma   90.00
#
_symmetry.space_group_name_H-M   'P 1'
#
loop_
_entity.id
_entity.type
_entity.pdbx_description
1 polymer ?
#
loop_
_entity_poly.entity_id
_entity_poly.type
_entity_poly.pdbx_seq_one_letter_code
_entity_poly.pdbx_strand_id
1 'polypeptide(L)'
;MAGEEQHDGAGDHEHNDSPHPAKDRQHRAKPVTGGAALTVPPEAPLVKVKGSGLSGPFIRRPVMTVLLTLSVIVAGIATYGKLAVNDLPAVDYPVIQVTCSYPGANPTTMANNIATPLEKQFLQIPGLDIITSTSTQGNTSFTLQFVLSKSIIDAATDVQAAIQRATGKLPLDLPSPPTFTKTNPNDQAIYLVGLLSDTLTDGDLYKYASTAVAKRIAILPGVSQVNIYGVQAAIRIKADPAGLASRGLTMDDLAGAIKAGTVYSGAGQFDGAHRTFVLLPNGQIDQAEGYRNLIVARNRDGSPVYLRDVAEVR
;
A
#
# COMPACT_ATOMS: atom_id res chain seq x y z
N MET A 1 33.40 -41.05 8.32
CA MET A 1 34.81 -40.60 8.27
C MET A 1 34.77 -39.14 8.67
N ALA A 2 35.00 -38.82 9.95
CA ALA A 2 36.33 -38.62 10.55
C ALA A 2 36.99 -37.36 9.95
N GLY A 3 37.44 -36.35 10.70
CA GLY A 3 37.79 -36.38 12.11
C GLY A 3 37.90 -34.98 12.72
N GLU A 4 37.87 -35.05 14.04
CA GLU A 4 38.39 -34.15 15.05
C GLU A 4 39.93 -34.10 14.91
N GLU A 5 40.54 -32.91 15.03
CA GLU A 5 41.95 -32.83 15.43
C GLU A 5 42.26 -31.51 16.16
N GLN A 6 42.69 -31.71 17.40
CA GLN A 6 43.34 -30.77 18.33
C GLN A 6 44.80 -30.53 17.93
N HIS A 7 45.32 -29.35 18.30
CA HIS A 7 46.71 -29.11 18.71
C HIS A 7 46.68 -27.81 19.56
N ASP A 8 46.90 -27.80 20.88
CA ASP A 8 48.18 -27.90 21.62
C ASP A 8 49.20 -26.82 21.14
N GLY A 9 49.76 -25.92 21.93
CA GLY A 9 49.90 -25.70 23.37
C GLY A 9 51.03 -24.65 23.60
N ALA A 10 51.27 -24.33 24.87
CA ALA A 10 52.43 -23.63 25.46
C ALA A 10 52.45 -22.09 25.56
N GLY A 11 52.77 -21.59 26.77
CA GLY A 11 53.48 -20.32 26.94
C GLY A 11 53.14 -19.53 28.20
N ASP A 12 53.59 -20.01 29.34
CA ASP A 12 53.56 -19.34 30.65
C ASP A 12 54.17 -17.93 30.66
N HIS A 13 53.59 -17.02 31.46
CA HIS A 13 54.37 -16.01 32.17
C HIS A 13 53.73 -15.68 33.53
N GLU A 14 54.45 -16.13 34.55
CA GLU A 14 54.30 -15.90 35.98
C GLU A 14 54.81 -14.50 36.42
N HIS A 15 54.52 -14.21 37.70
CA HIS A 15 55.19 -13.24 38.59
C HIS A 15 54.75 -11.76 38.47
N ASN A 16 54.45 -11.02 39.54
CA ASN A 16 54.96 -11.11 40.91
C ASN A 16 54.09 -10.27 41.87
N ASP A 17 53.46 -10.94 42.84
CA ASP A 17 52.90 -10.32 44.04
C ASP A 17 54.03 -10.15 45.07
N SER A 18 54.30 -8.91 45.49
CA SER A 18 55.30 -8.62 46.52
C SER A 18 54.63 -8.47 47.90
N PRO A 19 55.11 -9.19 48.94
CA PRO A 19 54.54 -9.15 50.28
C PRO A 19 55.35 -8.32 51.30
N HIS A 20 54.67 -7.95 52.40
CA HIS A 20 55.17 -7.75 53.77
C HIS A 20 56.05 -6.49 54.09
N PRO A 21 56.14 -6.02 55.37
CA PRO A 21 56.05 -6.83 56.59
C PRO A 21 55.25 -6.28 57.79
N ALA A 22 54.82 -7.25 58.58
CA ALA A 22 54.50 -7.12 59.99
C ALA A 22 55.73 -6.68 60.80
N LYS A 23 55.52 -5.78 61.76
CA LYS A 23 56.45 -5.58 62.87
C LYS A 23 55.74 -5.88 64.18
N ASP A 24 56.14 -7.02 64.71
CA ASP A 24 56.02 -7.45 66.08
C ASP A 24 56.65 -6.42 67.02
N ARG A 25 55.93 -6.02 68.07
CA ARG A 25 56.54 -5.40 69.25
C ARG A 25 55.71 -5.69 70.48
N GLN A 26 56.09 -6.77 71.15
CA GLN A 26 55.77 -7.08 72.52
C GLN A 26 56.20 -5.91 73.44
N HIS A 27 55.28 -5.42 74.28
CA HIS A 27 55.61 -4.93 75.61
C HIS A 27 54.40 -5.01 76.56
N ARG A 28 54.48 -5.99 77.46
CA ARG A 28 54.33 -5.82 78.92
C ARG A 28 52.93 -5.48 79.46
N ALA A 29 52.26 -6.53 79.95
CA ALA A 29 51.16 -6.44 80.90
C ALA A 29 51.59 -5.74 82.21
N LYS A 30 50.73 -4.83 82.69
CA LYS A 30 50.70 -4.31 84.06
C LYS A 30 49.23 -4.22 84.53
N PRO A 31 48.98 -4.34 85.84
CA PRO A 31 47.72 -4.85 86.37
C PRO A 31 46.61 -3.80 86.45
N VAL A 32 45.38 -4.32 86.45
CA VAL A 32 44.10 -3.64 86.67
C VAL A 32 44.06 -3.05 88.08
N THR A 33 43.87 -1.73 88.20
CA THR A 33 43.41 -1.07 89.44
C THR A 33 42.71 0.23 89.08
N GLY A 34 41.50 0.43 89.62
CA GLY A 34 40.86 1.74 89.69
C GLY A 34 39.56 1.84 88.91
N GLY A 35 38.44 1.68 89.62
CA GLY A 35 37.12 2.04 89.11
C GLY A 35 37.07 3.53 88.78
N ALA A 36 36.69 3.84 87.54
CA ALA A 36 36.30 5.17 87.11
C ALA A 36 34.91 5.06 86.49
N ALA A 37 34.01 5.87 87.01
CA ALA A 37 32.57 5.85 86.75
C ALA A 37 32.22 5.84 85.26
N LEU A 38 31.24 5.00 84.87
CA LEU A 38 30.56 5.12 83.58
C LEU A 38 29.83 6.47 83.52
N THR A 39 30.38 7.41 82.77
CA THR A 39 29.64 8.59 82.31
C THR A 39 28.88 8.21 81.03
N VAL A 40 27.55 8.29 81.10
CA VAL A 40 26.67 8.18 79.94
C VAL A 40 27.05 9.30 78.95
N PRO A 41 27.38 9.00 77.68
CA PRO A 41 27.66 10.05 76.70
C PRO A 41 26.40 10.90 76.48
N PRO A 42 26.53 12.23 76.33
CA PRO A 42 25.38 13.10 76.13
C PRO A 42 24.68 12.76 74.82
N GLU A 43 23.36 12.81 74.86
CA GLU A 43 22.44 12.63 73.73
C GLU A 43 22.92 13.49 72.55
N ALA A 44 23.33 12.83 71.46
CA ALA A 44 23.83 13.52 70.28
C ALA A 44 22.73 14.45 69.75
N PRO A 45 23.00 15.76 69.57
CA PRO A 45 21.98 16.66 69.04
C PRO A 45 21.63 16.21 67.63
N LEU A 46 20.33 16.01 67.38
CA LEU A 46 19.81 15.72 66.04
C LEU A 46 20.34 16.79 65.07
N VAL A 47 21.27 16.40 64.20
CA VAL A 47 21.80 17.27 63.15
C VAL A 47 20.62 17.68 62.28
N LYS A 48 20.18 18.93 62.41
CA LYS A 48 19.24 19.54 61.47
C LYS A 48 19.97 19.68 60.13
N VAL A 49 19.89 18.63 59.30
CA VAL A 49 20.28 18.71 57.91
C VAL A 49 19.40 19.77 57.27
N LYS A 50 20.00 20.93 56.98
CA LYS A 50 19.38 21.94 56.12
C LYS A 50 19.45 21.37 54.71
N GLY A 51 18.52 20.48 54.38
CA GLY A 51 18.47 19.80 53.09
C GLY A 51 18.39 20.82 51.95
N SER A 52 19.54 21.05 51.30
CA SER A 52 19.70 21.82 50.06
C SER A 52 19.61 20.88 48.84
N GLY A 53 18.61 20.01 48.84
CA GLY A 53 18.33 19.08 47.74
C GLY A 53 16.90 19.24 47.25
N LEU A 54 16.60 18.68 46.07
CA LEU A 54 15.25 18.69 45.46
C LEU A 54 14.16 18.20 46.42
N SER A 55 14.49 17.35 47.40
CA SER A 55 13.58 16.81 48.41
C SER A 55 13.27 17.76 49.58
N GLY A 56 14.10 18.78 49.83
CA GLY A 56 13.95 19.69 50.97
C GLY A 56 12.62 20.46 51.01
N PRO A 57 12.14 21.03 49.89
CA PRO A 57 10.84 21.72 49.82
C PRO A 57 9.64 20.78 50.04
N PHE A 58 9.69 19.57 49.49
CA PHE A 58 8.60 18.59 49.59
C PHE A 58 8.43 18.02 51.01
N ILE A 59 9.52 17.89 51.77
CA ILE A 59 9.49 17.42 53.17
C ILE A 59 8.97 18.49 54.12
N ARG A 60 9.30 19.76 53.87
CA ARG A 60 8.91 20.90 54.74
C ARG A 60 7.47 21.36 54.52
N ARG A 61 6.85 21.03 53.39
CA ARG A 61 5.49 21.43 53.03
C ARG A 61 4.61 20.22 52.68
N PRO A 62 4.21 19.40 53.66
CA PRO A 62 3.47 18.16 53.42
C PRO A 62 2.14 18.39 52.68
N VAL A 63 1.44 19.49 52.94
CA VAL A 63 0.18 19.84 52.27
C VAL A 63 0.39 20.13 50.77
N MET A 64 1.47 20.83 50.40
CA MET A 64 1.79 21.13 49.00
C MET A 64 2.11 19.85 48.23
N THR A 65 2.87 18.94 48.85
CA THR A 65 3.22 17.64 48.26
C THR A 65 1.97 16.80 48.01
N VAL A 66 1.04 16.72 48.97
CA VAL A 66 -0.22 15.99 48.81
C VAL A 66 -1.07 16.57 47.68
N LEU A 67 -1.21 17.91 47.61
CA LEU A 67 -1.97 18.56 46.55
C LEU A 67 -1.34 18.37 45.16
N LEU A 68 -0.02 18.40 45.08
CA LEU A 68 0.69 18.14 43.83
C LEU A 68 0.49 16.69 43.37
N THR A 69 0.63 15.72 44.28
CA THR A 69 0.39 14.29 43.98
C THR A 69 -1.05 14.06 43.55
N LEU A 70 -2.02 14.65 44.25
CA LEU A 70 -3.44 14.56 43.88
C LEU A 70 -3.70 15.18 42.49
N SER A 71 -3.07 16.31 42.18
CA SER A 71 -3.22 16.97 40.88
C SER A 71 -2.69 16.10 39.73
N VAL A 72 -1.56 15.42 39.93
CA VAL A 72 -1.00 14.47 38.96
C VAL A 72 -1.91 13.25 38.78
N ILE A 73 -2.49 12.73 39.87
CA ILE A 73 -3.43 11.60 39.81
C ILE A 73 -4.69 12.01 39.03
N VAL A 74 -5.28 13.16 39.32
CA VAL A 74 -6.48 13.66 38.63
C VAL A 74 -6.18 13.93 37.15
N ALA A 75 -5.02 14.55 36.84
CA ALA A 75 -4.58 14.74 35.46
C ALA A 75 -4.37 13.41 34.74
N GLY A 76 -3.81 12.40 35.40
CA GLY A 76 -3.62 11.05 34.87
C GLY A 76 -4.95 10.36 34.58
N ILE A 77 -5.91 10.40 35.49
CA ILE A 77 -7.25 9.82 35.28
C ILE A 77 -7.97 10.55 34.14
N ALA A 78 -7.88 11.88 34.07
CA ALA A 78 -8.52 12.68 33.04
C ALA A 78 -7.93 12.44 31.63
N THR A 79 -6.64 12.10 31.53
CA THR A 79 -5.99 11.79 30.25
C THR A 79 -6.01 10.30 29.91
N TYR A 80 -6.19 9.40 30.88
CA TYR A 80 -6.17 7.94 30.67
C TYR A 80 -7.12 7.49 29.54
N GLY A 81 -8.35 7.99 29.52
CA GLY A 81 -9.33 7.66 28.46
C GLY A 81 -9.06 8.33 27.10
N LYS A 82 -8.07 9.23 27.01
CA LYS A 82 -7.65 9.91 25.78
C LYS A 82 -6.33 9.37 25.21
N LEU A 83 -5.66 8.46 25.92
CA LEU A 83 -4.50 7.78 25.35
C LEU A 83 -4.98 6.86 24.24
N ALA A 84 -4.47 7.10 23.03
CA ALA A 84 -4.68 6.19 21.92
C ALA A 84 -3.96 4.87 22.24
N VAL A 85 -4.73 3.79 22.35
CA VAL A 85 -4.21 2.42 22.44
C VAL A 85 -3.96 1.95 21.00
N ASN A 86 -2.70 1.91 20.59
CA ASN A 86 -2.29 1.32 19.30
C ASN A 86 -1.49 0.04 19.60
N ASP A 87 -1.93 -1.10 19.05
CA ASP A 87 -1.31 -2.41 19.25
C ASP A 87 0.06 -2.57 18.53
N LEU A 88 0.38 -1.68 17.60
CA LEU A 88 1.63 -1.66 16.83
C LEU A 88 2.06 -0.19 16.63
N PRO A 89 3.37 0.14 16.65
CA PRO A 89 3.83 1.43 16.13
C PRO A 89 3.40 1.52 14.67
N ALA A 90 2.57 2.50 14.32
CA ALA A 90 2.12 2.74 12.95
C ALA A 90 3.31 3.23 12.12
N VAL A 91 4.09 2.30 11.57
CA VAL A 91 5.12 2.61 10.58
C VAL A 91 4.45 2.49 9.22
N ASP A 92 3.76 3.55 8.82
CA ASP A 92 3.14 3.65 7.50
C ASP A 92 4.23 3.94 6.47
N TYR A 93 4.87 2.88 5.95
CA TYR A 93 5.75 3.03 4.80
C TYR A 93 4.94 3.49 3.58
N PRO A 94 5.39 4.52 2.87
CA PRO A 94 4.74 4.96 1.64
C PRO A 94 4.87 3.87 0.57
N VAL A 95 3.76 3.18 0.29
CA VAL A 95 3.65 2.16 -0.75
C VAL A 95 2.77 2.66 -1.89
N ILE A 96 3.27 2.50 -3.12
CA ILE A 96 2.53 2.83 -4.34
C ILE A 96 2.39 1.57 -5.18
N GLN A 97 1.16 1.25 -5.54
CA GLN A 97 0.87 0.13 -6.41
C GLN A 97 0.64 0.64 -7.84
N VAL A 98 1.39 0.08 -8.78
CA VAL A 98 1.25 0.38 -10.22
C VAL A 98 0.71 -0.86 -10.92
N THR A 99 -0.27 -0.69 -11.79
CA THR A 99 -0.86 -1.79 -12.56
C THR A 99 -0.85 -1.46 -14.05
N CYS A 100 -0.55 -2.45 -14.89
CA CYS A 100 -0.62 -2.34 -16.33
C CYS A 100 -1.30 -3.60 -16.90
N SER A 101 -2.34 -3.38 -17.71
CA SER A 101 -3.08 -4.45 -18.38
C SER A 101 -2.69 -4.51 -19.85
N TYR A 102 -2.38 -5.71 -20.32
CA TYR A 102 -2.11 -5.98 -21.73
C TYR A 102 -2.73 -7.33 -22.12
N PRO A 103 -4.07 -7.35 -22.30
CA PRO A 103 -4.84 -8.58 -22.53
C PRO A 103 -4.31 -9.39 -23.71
N GLY A 104 -4.21 -10.71 -23.54
CA GLY A 104 -3.72 -11.62 -24.57
C GLY A 104 -2.22 -11.92 -24.50
N ALA A 105 -1.45 -11.17 -23.72
CA ALA A 105 -0.03 -11.47 -23.50
C ALA A 105 0.19 -12.55 -22.43
N ASN A 106 1.17 -13.42 -22.66
CA ASN A 106 1.61 -14.41 -21.67
C ASN A 106 2.50 -13.75 -20.58
N PRO A 107 2.69 -14.38 -19.40
CA PRO A 107 3.47 -13.80 -18.31
C PRO A 107 4.91 -13.43 -18.67
N THR A 108 5.56 -14.20 -19.57
CA THR A 108 6.93 -13.93 -20.02
C THR A 108 7.01 -12.67 -20.88
N THR A 109 6.07 -12.50 -21.81
CA THR A 109 5.93 -11.30 -22.63
C THR A 109 5.62 -10.09 -21.76
N MET A 110 4.74 -10.24 -20.76
CA MET A 110 4.47 -9.20 -19.77
C MET A 110 5.74 -8.80 -19.01
N ALA A 111 6.52 -9.76 -18.52
CA ALA A 111 7.76 -9.47 -17.80
C ALA A 111 8.81 -8.74 -18.68
N ASN A 112 8.98 -9.17 -19.92
CA ASN A 112 10.00 -8.62 -20.81
C ASN A 112 9.61 -7.26 -21.41
N ASN A 113 8.35 -7.12 -21.86
CA ASN A 113 7.92 -5.97 -22.64
C ASN A 113 7.23 -4.88 -21.80
N ILE A 114 6.73 -5.23 -20.60
CA ILE A 114 6.05 -4.30 -19.69
C ILE A 114 6.85 -4.13 -18.40
N ALA A 115 7.17 -5.23 -17.70
CA ALA A 115 7.83 -5.15 -16.40
C ALA A 115 9.23 -4.56 -16.45
N THR A 116 10.10 -5.13 -17.28
CA THR A 116 11.50 -4.71 -17.42
C THR A 116 11.65 -3.22 -17.76
N PRO A 117 10.95 -2.63 -18.76
CA PRO A 117 11.10 -1.21 -19.07
C PRO A 117 10.55 -0.30 -17.96
N LEU A 118 9.46 -0.68 -17.29
CA LEU A 118 8.92 0.10 -16.17
C LEU A 118 9.82 0.04 -14.94
N GLU A 119 10.30 -1.14 -14.56
CA GLU A 119 11.26 -1.32 -13.45
C GLU A 119 12.51 -0.46 -13.63
N LYS A 120 13.09 -0.45 -14.84
CA LYS A 120 14.26 0.39 -15.14
C LYS A 120 14.01 1.88 -14.93
N GLN A 121 12.78 2.36 -15.12
CA GLN A 121 12.42 3.75 -14.84
C GLN A 121 12.11 3.98 -13.36
N PHE A 122 11.50 3.01 -12.68
CA PHE A 122 11.21 3.08 -11.25
C PHE A 122 12.47 3.05 -10.39
N LEU A 123 13.47 2.25 -10.76
CA LEU A 123 14.76 2.19 -10.07
C LEU A 123 15.53 3.52 -10.08
N GLN A 124 15.18 4.46 -10.96
CA GLN A 124 15.77 5.80 -11.00
C GLN A 124 15.08 6.79 -10.05
N ILE A 125 14.00 6.38 -9.38
CA ILE A 125 13.27 7.25 -8.45
C ILE A 125 14.06 7.33 -7.14
N PRO A 126 14.42 8.54 -6.67
CA PRO A 126 15.11 8.70 -5.39
C PRO A 126 14.28 8.18 -4.21
N GLY A 127 14.89 7.48 -3.26
CA GLY A 127 14.21 7.02 -2.05
C GLY A 127 13.29 5.81 -2.25
N LEU A 128 13.34 5.15 -3.41
CA LEU A 128 12.77 3.81 -3.58
C LEU A 128 13.65 2.81 -2.81
N ASP A 129 13.04 2.02 -1.92
CA ASP A 129 13.72 1.04 -1.08
C ASP A 129 13.56 -0.37 -1.68
N ILE A 130 12.32 -0.78 -1.92
CA ILE A 130 11.97 -2.10 -2.48
C ILE A 130 11.03 -1.93 -3.68
N ILE A 131 11.32 -2.68 -4.74
CA ILE A 131 10.41 -2.88 -5.87
C ILE A 131 10.11 -4.37 -6.00
N THR A 132 8.84 -4.72 -6.00
CA THR A 132 8.37 -6.08 -6.30
C THR A 132 7.45 -6.03 -7.49
N SER A 133 7.72 -6.83 -8.52
CA SER A 133 6.83 -6.97 -9.67
C SER A 133 6.23 -8.37 -9.71
N THR A 134 4.99 -8.46 -10.18
CA THR A 134 4.30 -9.73 -10.39
C THR A 134 3.62 -9.65 -11.74
N SER A 135 3.99 -10.55 -12.64
CA SER A 135 3.42 -10.63 -13.99
C SER A 135 2.60 -11.89 -14.11
N THR A 136 1.32 -11.72 -14.40
CA THR A 136 0.36 -12.78 -14.70
C THR A 136 -0.11 -12.65 -16.15
N GLN A 137 -0.96 -13.56 -16.61
CA GLN A 137 -1.50 -13.48 -17.96
C GLN A 137 -2.29 -12.17 -18.14
N GLY A 138 -1.88 -11.36 -19.11
CA GLY A 138 -2.50 -10.08 -19.46
C GLY A 138 -2.44 -8.97 -18.41
N ASN A 139 -1.72 -9.13 -17.30
CA ASN A 139 -1.64 -8.13 -16.24
C ASN A 139 -0.28 -8.16 -15.53
N THR A 140 0.27 -6.99 -15.23
CA THR A 140 1.46 -6.82 -14.39
C THR A 140 1.17 -5.80 -13.29
N SER A 141 1.51 -6.17 -12.05
CA SER A 141 1.44 -5.28 -10.89
C SER A 141 2.83 -5.04 -10.30
N PHE A 142 3.09 -3.82 -9.87
CA PHE A 142 4.30 -3.43 -9.15
C PHE A 142 3.92 -2.88 -7.78
N THR A 143 4.70 -3.23 -6.78
CA THR A 143 4.64 -2.69 -5.43
C THR A 143 5.94 -1.93 -5.19
N LEU A 144 5.82 -0.61 -5.10
CA LEU A 144 6.93 0.32 -4.88
C LEU A 144 6.89 0.78 -3.42
N GLN A 145 7.87 0.37 -2.62
CA GLN A 145 8.02 0.81 -1.24
C GLN A 145 9.12 1.86 -1.15
N PHE A 146 8.81 3.01 -0.59
CA PHE A 146 9.74 4.12 -0.41
C PHE A 146 10.20 4.23 1.05
N VAL A 147 11.33 4.90 1.26
CA VAL A 147 11.85 5.22 2.59
C VAL A 147 10.88 6.11 3.38
N LEU A 148 10.85 5.96 4.71
CA LEU A 148 9.92 6.68 5.60
C LEU A 148 10.03 8.22 5.52
N SER A 149 11.21 8.74 5.17
CA SER A 149 11.44 10.18 5.04
C SER A 149 10.83 10.80 3.77
N LYS A 150 10.39 9.97 2.81
CA LYS A 150 9.82 10.45 1.55
C LYS A 150 8.30 10.60 1.67
N SER A 151 7.79 11.77 1.28
CA SER A 151 6.35 12.00 1.21
C SER A 151 5.70 11.12 0.14
N ILE A 152 4.54 10.54 0.44
CA ILE A 152 3.73 9.77 -0.53
C ILE A 152 3.26 10.63 -1.72
N ILE A 153 3.13 11.95 -1.54
CA ILE A 153 2.73 12.87 -2.60
C ILE A 153 3.88 13.06 -3.60
N ASP A 154 5.09 13.26 -3.09
CA ASP A 154 6.29 13.42 -3.91
C ASP A 154 6.63 12.11 -4.61
N ALA A 155 6.54 10.99 -3.90
CA ALA A 155 6.69 9.65 -4.48
C ALA A 155 5.69 9.38 -5.60
N ALA A 156 4.41 9.74 -5.43
CA ALA A 156 3.39 9.59 -6.47
C ALA A 156 3.69 10.43 -7.72
N THR A 157 4.17 11.66 -7.51
CA THR A 157 4.58 12.55 -8.61
C THR A 157 5.76 11.96 -9.38
N ASP A 158 6.76 11.44 -8.67
CA ASP A 158 7.92 10.79 -9.29
C ASP A 158 7.56 9.50 -10.02
N VAL A 159 6.66 8.68 -9.46
CA VAL A 159 6.13 7.47 -10.12
C VAL A 159 5.40 7.83 -11.39
N GLN A 160 4.53 8.85 -11.37
CA GLN A 160 3.85 9.32 -12.56
C GLN A 160 4.84 9.79 -13.64
N ALA A 161 5.87 10.55 -13.25
CA ALA A 161 6.91 10.99 -14.16
C ALA A 161 7.72 9.80 -14.74
N ALA A 162 7.99 8.77 -13.92
CA ALA A 162 8.66 7.55 -14.37
C ALA A 162 7.80 6.74 -15.37
N ILE A 163 6.49 6.62 -15.12
CA ILE A 163 5.54 6.01 -16.06
C ILE A 163 5.58 6.75 -17.38
N GLN A 164 5.50 8.09 -17.36
CA GLN A 164 5.55 8.91 -18.58
C GLN A 164 6.85 8.73 -19.38
N ARG A 165 8.01 8.61 -18.70
CA ARG A 165 9.29 8.29 -19.35
C ARG A 165 9.33 6.86 -19.91
N ALA A 166 8.63 5.92 -19.26
CA ALA A 166 8.54 4.54 -19.70
C ALA A 166 7.61 4.37 -20.92
N THR A 167 6.59 5.23 -21.09
CA THR A 167 5.57 5.11 -22.13
C THR A 167 6.15 4.90 -23.53
N GLY A 168 7.24 5.60 -23.88
CA GLY A 168 7.90 5.44 -25.19
C GLY A 168 8.61 4.09 -25.41
N LYS A 169 8.79 3.30 -24.35
CA LYS A 169 9.38 1.94 -24.39
C LYS A 169 8.34 0.84 -24.23
N LEU A 170 7.08 1.20 -23.99
CA LEU A 170 5.99 0.25 -23.88
C LEU A 170 5.41 -0.08 -25.26
N PRO A 171 4.77 -1.26 -25.44
CA PRO A 171 4.06 -1.60 -26.66
C PRO A 171 3.00 -0.56 -27.04
N LEU A 172 2.94 -0.21 -28.33
CA LEU A 172 2.01 0.80 -28.88
C LEU A 172 0.55 0.34 -28.86
N ASP A 173 0.31 -0.96 -28.72
CA ASP A 173 -1.00 -1.60 -28.73
C ASP A 173 -1.59 -1.81 -27.33
N LEU A 174 -1.02 -1.15 -26.31
CA LEU A 174 -1.59 -1.11 -24.96
C LEU A 174 -3.00 -0.48 -24.98
N PRO A 175 -4.04 -1.17 -24.51
CA PRO A 175 -5.40 -0.63 -24.47
C PRO A 175 -5.54 0.57 -23.52
N SER A 176 -4.74 0.58 -22.45
CA SER A 176 -4.72 1.65 -21.45
C SER A 176 -3.30 1.85 -20.93
N PRO A 177 -2.89 3.10 -20.63
CA PRO A 177 -1.60 3.36 -20.02
C PRO A 177 -1.54 2.76 -18.60
N PRO A 178 -0.34 2.48 -18.06
CA PRO A 178 -0.19 2.06 -16.68
C PRO A 178 -0.83 3.07 -15.71
N THR A 179 -1.57 2.57 -14.73
CA THR A 179 -2.21 3.37 -13.68
C THR A 179 -1.53 3.09 -12.34
N PHE A 180 -1.58 4.07 -11.44
CA PHE A 180 -1.06 3.90 -10.08
C PHE A 180 -2.11 4.26 -9.05
N THR A 181 -2.04 3.62 -7.90
CA THR A 181 -2.89 3.87 -6.73
C THR A 181 -2.01 3.97 -5.50
N LYS A 182 -2.40 4.87 -4.59
CA LYS A 182 -1.78 4.98 -3.27
C LYS A 182 -2.47 3.93 -2.41
N THR A 183 -1.77 2.84 -2.14
CA THR A 183 -2.34 1.76 -1.33
C THR A 183 -1.81 1.95 0.09
N ASN A 184 -2.71 2.17 1.05
CA ASN A 184 -2.35 2.01 2.44
C ASN A 184 -2.58 0.53 2.79
N PRO A 185 -1.56 -0.23 3.25
CA PRO A 185 -1.74 -1.60 3.72
C PRO A 185 -2.76 -1.73 4.87
N ASN A 186 -3.05 -0.62 5.56
CA ASN A 186 -4.05 -0.52 6.62
C ASN A 186 -5.47 -0.15 6.12
N ASP A 187 -5.69 0.00 4.80
CA ASP A 187 -7.02 0.22 4.20
C ASP A 187 -7.83 -1.09 4.16
N GLN A 188 -8.04 -1.70 5.32
CA GLN A 188 -9.01 -2.78 5.45
C GLN A 188 -10.41 -2.21 5.22
N ALA A 189 -11.24 -2.97 4.49
CA ALA A 189 -12.60 -2.56 4.25
C ALA A 189 -13.35 -2.43 5.59
N ILE A 190 -13.74 -1.19 5.93
CA ILE A 190 -14.52 -0.90 7.14
C ILE A 190 -15.92 -1.50 7.02
N TYR A 191 -16.49 -1.48 5.81
CA TYR A 191 -17.80 -2.04 5.50
C TYR A 191 -17.74 -2.91 4.25
N LEU A 192 -18.36 -4.08 4.34
CA LEU A 192 -18.67 -4.94 3.20
C LEU A 192 -20.19 -4.93 2.98
N VAL A 193 -20.61 -4.46 1.81
CA VAL A 193 -22.03 -4.40 1.45
C VAL A 193 -22.31 -5.41 0.36
N GLY A 194 -23.14 -6.42 0.66
CA GLY A 194 -23.64 -7.36 -0.32
C GLY A 194 -24.90 -6.83 -1.00
N LEU A 195 -24.90 -6.79 -2.33
CA LEU A 195 -26.13 -6.59 -3.10
C LEU A 195 -26.63 -7.95 -3.55
N LEU A 196 -27.92 -8.21 -3.35
CA LEU A 196 -28.60 -9.42 -3.80
C LEU A 196 -29.90 -9.02 -4.51
N SER A 197 -30.25 -9.75 -5.56
CA SER A 197 -31.49 -9.56 -6.29
C SER A 197 -31.92 -10.89 -6.89
N ASP A 198 -33.21 -11.21 -6.79
CA ASP A 198 -33.80 -12.40 -7.40
C ASP A 198 -34.21 -12.17 -8.87
N THR A 199 -34.24 -10.92 -9.31
CA THR A 199 -34.77 -10.52 -10.63
C THR A 199 -33.72 -9.95 -11.58
N LEU A 200 -32.63 -9.39 -11.04
CA LEU A 200 -31.54 -8.82 -11.84
C LEU A 200 -30.43 -9.84 -12.06
N THR A 201 -29.81 -9.80 -13.24
CA THR A 201 -28.60 -10.58 -13.51
C THR A 201 -27.41 -10.01 -12.74
N ASP A 202 -26.37 -10.82 -12.49
CA ASP A 202 -25.14 -10.37 -11.82
C ASP A 202 -24.51 -9.15 -12.51
N GLY A 203 -24.57 -9.10 -13.85
CA GLY A 203 -24.06 -7.99 -14.65
C GLY A 203 -24.86 -6.70 -14.47
N ASP A 204 -26.20 -6.80 -14.41
CA ASP A 204 -27.08 -5.66 -14.13
C ASP A 204 -26.91 -5.17 -12.69
N LEU A 205 -26.72 -6.10 -11.75
CA LEU A 205 -26.47 -5.79 -10.36
C LEU A 205 -25.12 -5.09 -10.18
N TYR A 206 -24.07 -5.54 -10.89
CA TYR A 206 -22.77 -4.86 -10.93
C TYR A 206 -22.89 -3.46 -11.54
N LYS A 207 -23.66 -3.32 -12.62
CA LYS A 207 -23.94 -2.00 -13.24
C LYS A 207 -24.67 -1.08 -12.27
N TYR A 208 -25.67 -1.58 -11.54
CA TYR A 208 -26.37 -0.80 -10.52
C TYR A 208 -25.44 -0.41 -9.36
N ALA A 209 -24.65 -1.37 -8.85
CA ALA A 209 -23.68 -1.14 -7.80
C ALA A 209 -22.66 -0.06 -8.20
N SER A 210 -22.12 -0.12 -9.42
CA SER A 210 -21.12 0.84 -9.90
C SER A 210 -21.68 2.22 -10.26
N THR A 211 -22.86 2.28 -10.87
CA THR A 211 -23.40 3.55 -11.38
C THR A 211 -24.22 4.32 -10.36
N ALA A 212 -24.91 3.63 -9.44
CA ALA A 212 -25.78 4.25 -8.44
C ALA A 212 -25.18 4.21 -7.03
N VAL A 213 -24.82 3.02 -6.55
CA VAL A 213 -24.45 2.82 -5.13
C VAL A 213 -23.05 3.35 -4.84
N ALA A 214 -22.05 2.88 -5.58
CA ALA A 214 -20.65 3.24 -5.38
C ALA A 214 -20.42 4.75 -5.53
N LYS A 215 -21.05 5.39 -6.53
CA LYS A 215 -20.95 6.85 -6.72
C LYS A 215 -21.53 7.64 -5.54
N ARG A 216 -22.61 7.17 -4.93
CA ARG A 216 -23.21 7.84 -3.76
C ARG A 216 -22.36 7.68 -2.51
N ILE A 217 -21.79 6.50 -2.30
CA ILE A 217 -20.91 6.23 -1.16
C ILE A 217 -19.58 7.00 -1.30
N ALA A 218 -19.01 7.06 -2.50
CA ALA A 218 -17.74 7.74 -2.77
C ALA A 218 -17.77 9.26 -2.51
N ILE A 219 -18.95 9.89 -2.45
CA ILE A 219 -19.10 11.33 -2.15
C ILE A 219 -19.10 11.59 -0.63
N LEU A 220 -19.32 10.56 0.20
CA LEU A 220 -19.40 10.75 1.64
C LEU A 220 -18.04 11.16 2.22
N PRO A 221 -18.01 12.13 3.14
CA PRO A 221 -16.76 12.57 3.76
C PRO A 221 -16.12 11.42 4.54
N GLY A 222 -14.83 11.19 4.30
CA GLY A 222 -14.06 10.09 4.92
C GLY A 222 -14.00 8.80 4.10
N VAL A 223 -14.69 8.72 2.95
CA VAL A 223 -14.55 7.58 2.03
C VAL A 223 -13.40 7.84 1.06
N SER A 224 -12.34 7.02 1.13
CA SER A 224 -11.21 7.11 0.20
C SER A 224 -11.46 6.35 -1.11
N GLN A 225 -12.00 5.13 -1.01
CA GLN A 225 -12.22 4.26 -2.15
C GLN A 225 -13.40 3.32 -1.91
N VAL A 226 -14.13 2.99 -2.98
CA VAL A 226 -15.18 1.97 -2.98
C VAL A 226 -14.78 0.88 -3.97
N ASN A 227 -14.50 -0.32 -3.45
CA ASN A 227 -14.20 -1.48 -4.28
C ASN A 227 -15.48 -2.25 -4.58
N ILE A 228 -15.67 -2.61 -5.85
CA ILE A 228 -16.82 -3.38 -6.31
C ILE A 228 -16.30 -4.75 -6.72
N TYR A 229 -16.85 -5.78 -6.09
CA TYR A 229 -16.54 -7.16 -6.41
C TYR A 229 -17.73 -7.76 -7.15
N GLY A 230 -17.49 -8.32 -8.34
CA GLY A 230 -18.53 -8.94 -9.15
C GLY A 230 -18.16 -9.03 -10.63
N VAL A 231 -19.10 -9.52 -11.42
CA VAL A 231 -18.92 -9.72 -12.86
C VAL A 231 -19.54 -8.55 -13.61
N GLN A 232 -18.71 -7.77 -14.30
CA GLN A 232 -19.22 -6.71 -15.18
C GLN A 232 -19.95 -7.33 -16.39
N ALA A 233 -21.09 -6.75 -16.75
CA ALA A 233 -21.77 -7.06 -18.00
C ALA A 233 -20.84 -6.74 -19.19
N ALA A 234 -20.59 -7.73 -20.04
CA ALA A 234 -19.77 -7.59 -21.23
C ALA A 234 -20.45 -8.30 -22.39
N ILE A 235 -20.52 -7.64 -23.55
CA ILE A 235 -21.01 -8.23 -24.79
C ILE A 235 -19.94 -9.18 -25.30
N ARG A 236 -20.29 -10.45 -25.47
CA ARG A 236 -19.37 -11.49 -25.93
C ARG A 236 -19.71 -11.87 -27.36
N ILE A 237 -18.77 -11.58 -28.25
CA ILE A 237 -18.83 -11.97 -29.66
C ILE A 237 -17.97 -13.22 -29.83
N LYS A 238 -18.59 -14.37 -30.10
CA LYS A 238 -17.89 -15.60 -30.44
C LYS A 238 -17.87 -15.76 -31.95
N ALA A 239 -16.70 -15.60 -32.57
CA ALA A 239 -16.55 -15.82 -34.00
C ALA A 239 -16.75 -17.30 -34.36
N ASP A 240 -17.39 -17.55 -35.50
CA ASP A 240 -17.44 -18.86 -36.15
C ASP A 240 -16.36 -18.92 -37.25
N PRO A 241 -15.23 -19.63 -37.03
CA PRO A 241 -14.17 -19.72 -38.02
C PRO A 241 -14.61 -20.35 -39.34
N ALA A 242 -15.57 -21.29 -39.31
CA ALA A 242 -16.08 -21.93 -40.51
C ALA A 242 -16.94 -20.95 -41.34
N GLY A 243 -17.82 -20.20 -40.66
CA GLY A 243 -18.65 -19.17 -41.28
C GLY A 243 -17.85 -17.99 -41.85
N LEU A 244 -16.73 -17.62 -41.23
CA LEU A 244 -15.79 -16.63 -41.76
C LEU A 244 -15.07 -17.17 -43.00
N ALA A 245 -14.51 -18.38 -42.93
CA ALA A 245 -13.76 -18.98 -44.02
C ALA A 245 -14.61 -19.19 -45.29
N SER A 246 -15.89 -19.59 -45.15
CA SER A 246 -16.79 -19.78 -46.29
C SER A 246 -17.10 -18.48 -47.04
N ARG A 247 -16.83 -17.32 -46.42
CA ARG A 247 -17.05 -15.98 -46.98
C ARG A 247 -15.73 -15.28 -47.33
N GLY A 248 -14.60 -15.98 -47.19
CA GLY A 248 -13.27 -15.41 -47.43
C GLY A 248 -12.89 -14.31 -46.45
N LEU A 249 -13.44 -14.33 -45.23
CA LEU A 249 -13.16 -13.35 -44.18
C LEU A 249 -12.16 -13.92 -43.17
N THR A 250 -11.32 -13.05 -42.63
CA THR A 250 -10.37 -13.38 -41.56
C THR A 250 -10.88 -12.90 -40.20
N MET A 251 -10.22 -13.37 -39.13
CA MET A 251 -10.48 -12.86 -37.78
C MET A 251 -10.11 -11.38 -37.65
N ASP A 252 -9.12 -10.93 -38.41
CA ASP A 252 -8.69 -9.53 -38.44
C ASP A 252 -9.73 -8.63 -39.12
N ASP A 253 -10.37 -9.11 -40.20
CA ASP A 253 -11.48 -8.41 -40.84
C ASP A 253 -12.66 -8.24 -39.87
N LEU A 254 -12.97 -9.29 -39.09
CA LEU A 254 -14.00 -9.24 -38.06
C LEU A 254 -13.66 -8.22 -36.96
N ALA A 255 -12.42 -8.26 -36.43
CA ALA A 255 -11.96 -7.33 -35.41
C ALA A 255 -11.95 -5.88 -35.91
N GLY A 256 -11.48 -5.66 -37.14
CA GLY A 256 -11.49 -4.36 -37.82
C GLY A 256 -12.91 -3.82 -38.01
N ALA A 257 -13.84 -4.66 -38.44
CA ALA A 257 -15.25 -4.29 -38.60
C ALA A 257 -15.92 -3.94 -37.28
N ILE A 258 -15.67 -4.70 -36.20
CA ILE A 258 -16.19 -4.38 -34.86
C ILE A 258 -15.64 -3.03 -34.38
N LYS A 259 -14.34 -2.78 -34.58
CA LYS A 259 -13.69 -1.52 -34.21
C LYS A 259 -14.22 -0.33 -35.01
N ALA A 260 -14.51 -0.52 -36.29
CA ALA A 260 -15.09 0.51 -37.16
C ALA A 260 -16.61 0.69 -36.94
N GLY A 261 -17.28 -0.34 -36.44
CA GLY A 261 -18.73 -0.37 -36.23
C GLY A 261 -19.20 0.39 -35.00
N THR A 262 -18.30 0.72 -34.09
CA THR A 262 -18.60 1.47 -32.86
C THR A 262 -17.60 2.61 -32.75
N VAL A 263 -17.97 3.78 -33.30
CA VAL A 263 -17.10 4.97 -33.30
C VAL A 263 -17.88 6.16 -32.76
N TYR A 264 -17.27 6.82 -31.78
CA TYR A 264 -17.72 8.12 -31.30
C TYR A 264 -17.08 9.21 -32.18
N SER A 265 -17.79 9.66 -33.22
CA SER A 265 -17.32 10.75 -34.07
C SER A 265 -18.12 12.02 -33.80
N GLY A 266 -17.42 13.14 -33.63
CA GLY A 266 -18.06 14.45 -33.60
C GLY A 266 -18.44 14.86 -35.02
N ALA A 267 -19.73 15.00 -35.32
CA ALA A 267 -20.17 15.46 -36.65
C ALA A 267 -20.17 16.99 -36.81
N GLY A 268 -19.72 17.72 -35.79
CA GLY A 268 -19.64 19.19 -35.82
C GLY A 268 -21.01 19.84 -35.66
N GLN A 269 -21.19 21.00 -36.27
CA GLN A 269 -22.42 21.77 -36.20
C GLN A 269 -22.75 22.40 -37.55
N PHE A 270 -24.04 22.65 -37.78
CA PHE A 270 -24.56 23.37 -38.92
C PHE A 270 -25.06 24.74 -38.46
N ASP A 271 -24.43 25.81 -38.96
CA ASP A 271 -24.82 27.18 -38.66
C ASP A 271 -25.84 27.68 -39.69
N GLY A 272 -27.09 27.87 -39.24
CA GLY A 272 -28.14 28.55 -40.01
C GLY A 272 -28.21 30.04 -39.70
N ALA A 273 -28.99 30.80 -40.48
CA ALA A 273 -29.10 32.25 -40.35
C ALA A 273 -29.54 32.76 -38.96
N HIS A 274 -30.24 31.94 -38.17
CA HIS A 274 -30.76 32.31 -36.85
C HIS A 274 -30.47 31.28 -35.74
N ARG A 275 -29.95 30.09 -36.07
CA ARG A 275 -29.69 29.00 -35.11
C ARG A 275 -28.58 28.09 -35.60
N THR A 276 -27.82 27.59 -34.65
CA THR A 276 -26.82 26.52 -34.84
C THR A 276 -27.40 25.19 -34.40
N PHE A 277 -27.25 24.17 -35.23
CA PHE A 277 -27.63 22.79 -34.92
C PHE A 277 -26.37 21.96 -34.72
N VAL A 278 -26.17 21.41 -33.53
CA VAL A 278 -25.08 20.46 -33.29
C VAL A 278 -25.49 19.10 -33.85
N LEU A 279 -24.62 18.48 -34.64
CA LEU A 279 -24.84 17.15 -35.19
C LEU A 279 -24.30 16.11 -34.20
N LEU A 280 -25.18 15.26 -33.68
CA LEU A 280 -24.85 14.15 -32.79
C LEU A 280 -25.12 12.82 -33.50
N PRO A 281 -24.13 12.26 -34.23
CA PRO A 281 -24.30 10.97 -34.88
C PRO A 281 -24.36 9.89 -33.80
N ASN A 282 -25.38 9.04 -33.86
CA ASN A 282 -25.50 7.91 -32.96
C ASN A 282 -24.69 6.72 -33.50
N GLY A 283 -23.37 6.75 -33.29
CA GLY A 283 -22.42 5.76 -33.79
C GLY A 283 -22.03 4.67 -32.79
N GLN A 284 -22.53 4.74 -31.55
CA GLN A 284 -22.18 3.78 -30.50
C GLN A 284 -23.26 2.70 -30.36
N ILE A 285 -22.82 1.44 -30.32
CA ILE A 285 -23.70 0.29 -30.14
C ILE A 285 -23.63 -0.16 -28.68
N ASP A 286 -24.69 0.10 -27.92
CA ASP A 286 -24.73 -0.20 -26.48
C ASP A 286 -25.43 -1.54 -26.14
N GLN A 287 -26.05 -2.17 -27.13
CA GLN A 287 -26.84 -3.39 -26.96
C GLN A 287 -26.34 -4.51 -27.88
N ALA A 288 -26.40 -5.74 -27.38
CA ALA A 288 -26.02 -6.94 -28.14
C ALA A 288 -26.79 -7.07 -29.47
N GLU A 289 -28.04 -6.61 -29.51
CA GLU A 289 -28.86 -6.63 -30.72
C GLU A 289 -28.33 -5.69 -31.81
N GLY A 290 -27.79 -4.53 -31.43
CA GLY A 290 -27.15 -3.62 -32.38
C GLY A 290 -25.89 -4.23 -33.00
N TYR A 291 -25.13 -5.01 -32.22
CA TYR A 291 -23.95 -5.72 -32.73
C TYR A 291 -24.34 -6.80 -33.74
N ARG A 292 -25.45 -7.51 -33.55
CA ARG A 292 -25.93 -8.54 -34.51
C ARG A 292 -26.18 -7.97 -35.90
N ASN A 293 -26.61 -6.71 -35.99
CA ASN A 293 -26.90 -6.01 -37.23
C ASN A 293 -25.70 -5.22 -37.78
N LEU A 294 -24.52 -5.35 -37.16
CA LEU A 294 -23.30 -4.74 -37.67
C LEU A 294 -22.89 -5.44 -38.98
N ILE A 295 -22.59 -4.65 -40.00
CA ILE A 295 -22.09 -5.16 -41.28
C ILE A 295 -20.59 -5.38 -41.15
N VAL A 296 -20.16 -6.63 -41.30
CA VAL A 296 -18.75 -7.04 -41.20
C VAL A 296 -18.05 -6.92 -42.54
N ALA A 297 -18.74 -7.34 -43.60
CA ALA A 297 -18.20 -7.29 -44.96
C ALA A 297 -19.33 -7.18 -45.99
N ARG A 298 -18.95 -7.01 -47.25
CA ARG A 298 -19.86 -7.19 -48.39
C ARG A 298 -19.35 -8.34 -49.24
N ASN A 299 -20.25 -9.23 -49.64
CA ASN A 299 -19.92 -10.29 -50.59
C ASN A 299 -19.57 -9.71 -51.96
N ARG A 300 -19.00 -10.54 -52.83
CA ARG A 300 -18.70 -10.17 -54.23
C ARG A 300 -19.94 -9.68 -54.99
N ASP A 301 -21.12 -10.17 -54.61
CA ASP A 301 -22.41 -9.80 -55.18
C ASP A 301 -23.01 -8.51 -54.57
N GLY A 302 -22.27 -7.83 -53.67
CA GLY A 302 -22.69 -6.59 -53.01
C GLY A 302 -23.63 -6.78 -51.81
N SER A 303 -24.05 -8.00 -51.51
CA SER A 303 -24.89 -8.30 -50.35
C SER A 303 -24.13 -8.08 -49.03
N PRO A 304 -24.75 -7.43 -48.01
CA PRO A 304 -24.11 -7.23 -46.72
C PRO A 304 -24.03 -8.55 -45.95
N VAL A 305 -22.87 -8.79 -45.33
CA VAL A 305 -22.66 -9.87 -44.37
C VAL A 305 -22.77 -9.26 -42.98
N TYR A 306 -23.74 -9.71 -42.21
CA TYR A 306 -23.96 -9.23 -40.85
C TYR A 306 -23.12 -10.02 -39.85
N LEU A 307 -22.84 -9.43 -38.69
CA LEU A 307 -22.11 -10.09 -37.61
C LEU A 307 -22.81 -11.37 -37.16
N ARG A 308 -24.15 -11.39 -37.12
CA ARG A 308 -24.94 -12.58 -36.81
C ARG A 308 -24.73 -13.76 -37.78
N ASP A 309 -24.23 -13.50 -38.99
CA ASP A 309 -24.00 -14.54 -40.00
C ASP A 309 -22.64 -15.24 -39.83
N VAL A 310 -21.74 -14.65 -39.03
CA VAL A 310 -20.35 -15.09 -38.85
C VAL A 310 -19.91 -15.16 -37.38
N ALA A 311 -20.77 -14.77 -36.44
CA ALA A 311 -20.49 -14.80 -35.01
C ALA A 311 -21.77 -14.89 -34.16
N GLU A 312 -21.66 -15.56 -33.01
CA GLU A 312 -22.70 -15.58 -31.98
C GLU A 312 -22.48 -14.39 -31.02
N VAL A 313 -23.49 -13.51 -30.89
CA VAL A 313 -23.45 -12.33 -30.00
C VAL A 313 -24.40 -12.54 -28.82
N ARG A 314 -23.86 -12.50 -27.61
CA ARG A 314 -24.58 -12.65 -26.34
C ARG A 314 -24.11 -11.67 -25.26
#